data_AF-A0A6A1TH80-F1
#
_entry.id   AF-A0A6A1TH80-F1
#
_cell.length_a   1.000
_cell.length_b   1.000
_cell.length_c   1.000
_cell.angle_alpha   90.00
_cell.angle_beta   90.00
_cell.angle_gamma   90.00
#
_symmetry.space_group_name_H-M   'P 1'
#
loop_
_entity.id
_entity.type
_entity.pdbx_description
1 polymer ?
#
loop_
_entity_poly.entity_id
_entity_poly.type
_entity_poly.pdbx_seq_one_letter_code
_entity_poly.pdbx_strand_id
1 'polypeptide(L)'
;MTNVITFPNAASSTDVICTPLSIIFPRIYRAALRDQVHYTLSPDRSPYPDLVELKQVRSIAAGDRCSVVVRRHQSFDMAHAYLIGLKDGNQSERHDTICQTDQGHFTLLGRATKPSWPSPMIFYVVDFPGGTPLFESGCWERSISADGRWYEAGMLDADLKE
;
A
#
# COMPACT_ATOMS: atom_id res chain seq x y z
N MET A 1 -5.60 20.44 -0.76
CA MET A 1 -6.84 19.64 -0.84
C MET A 1 -6.43 18.22 -1.16
N THR A 2 -6.69 17.27 -0.26
CA THR A 2 -6.32 15.85 -0.44
C THR A 2 -7.42 15.19 -1.25
N ASN A 3 -7.10 14.71 -2.46
CA ASN A 3 -8.09 14.11 -3.37
C ASN A 3 -8.57 12.76 -2.84
N VAL A 4 -9.81 12.71 -2.37
CA VAL A 4 -10.49 11.46 -2.00
C VAL A 4 -11.03 10.79 -3.26
N ILE A 5 -10.67 9.52 -3.48
CA ILE A 5 -11.07 8.73 -4.66
C ILE A 5 -11.91 7.53 -4.20
N THR A 6 -13.16 7.47 -4.66
CA THR A 6 -14.09 6.37 -4.34
C THR A 6 -13.89 5.16 -5.26
N PHE A 7 -13.84 3.95 -4.69
CA PHE A 7 -13.72 2.68 -5.42
C PHE A 7 -15.04 1.90 -5.43
N PRO A 8 -15.36 1.15 -6.49
CA PRO A 8 -16.53 0.29 -6.52
C PRO A 8 -16.32 -0.98 -5.68
N ASN A 9 -17.32 -1.34 -4.86
CA ASN A 9 -17.32 -2.47 -3.90
C ASN A 9 -17.30 -3.88 -4.52
N ALA A 10 -17.26 -4.01 -5.84
CA ALA A 10 -17.34 -5.32 -6.48
C ALA A 10 -15.97 -5.98 -6.50
N ALA A 11 -15.79 -6.99 -5.65
CA ALA A 11 -14.61 -7.86 -5.69
C ALA A 11 -14.50 -8.54 -7.06
N SER A 12 -13.36 -8.37 -7.71
CA SER A 12 -12.91 -9.16 -8.85
C SER A 12 -12.05 -10.32 -8.36
N SER A 13 -11.84 -11.34 -9.20
CA SER A 13 -10.93 -12.47 -8.93
C SER A 13 -9.46 -12.09 -8.72
N THR A 14 -9.18 -10.78 -8.71
CA THR A 14 -7.85 -10.21 -8.86
C THR A 14 -7.54 -9.20 -7.78
N ASP A 15 -8.52 -8.88 -6.93
CA ASP A 15 -8.35 -7.98 -5.82
C ASP A 15 -7.78 -8.73 -4.61
N VAL A 16 -7.08 -7.98 -3.77
CA VAL A 16 -6.48 -8.51 -2.55
C VAL A 16 -7.49 -8.35 -1.43
N ILE A 17 -7.85 -9.46 -0.79
CA ILE A 17 -8.87 -9.50 0.25
C ILE A 17 -8.21 -9.88 1.57
N CYS A 18 -8.40 -9.02 2.58
CA CYS A 18 -8.17 -9.38 3.97
C CYS A 18 -9.36 -10.19 4.46
N THR A 19 -9.25 -11.52 4.39
CA THR A 19 -10.32 -12.46 4.77
C THR A 19 -10.88 -12.22 6.18
N PRO A 20 -10.07 -11.97 7.23
CA PRO A 20 -10.59 -11.76 8.58
C PRO A 20 -11.57 -10.59 8.72
N LEU A 21 -11.42 -9.55 7.89
CA LEU A 21 -12.21 -8.32 7.98
C LEU A 21 -13.10 -8.10 6.75
N SER A 22 -13.03 -9.00 5.76
CA SER A 22 -13.68 -8.84 4.45
C SER A 22 -13.35 -7.51 3.76
N ILE A 23 -12.14 -6.99 3.97
CA ILE A 23 -11.67 -5.73 3.35
C ILE A 23 -11.02 -6.04 2.01
N ILE A 24 -11.43 -5.32 0.98
CA ILE A 24 -10.87 -5.32 -0.36
C ILE A 24 -9.88 -4.16 -0.46
N PHE A 25 -8.64 -4.46 -0.81
CA PHE A 25 -7.64 -3.43 -1.01
C PHE A 25 -7.81 -2.71 -2.35
N PRO A 26 -7.52 -1.40 -2.41
CA PRO A 26 -7.53 -0.65 -3.65
C PRO A 26 -6.48 -1.19 -4.63
N ARG A 27 -6.80 -1.07 -5.90
CA ARG A 27 -5.89 -1.42 -6.99
C ARG A 27 -4.74 -0.43 -7.05
N ILE A 28 -3.55 -0.95 -7.36
CA ILE A 28 -2.36 -0.15 -7.53
C ILE A 28 -2.14 0.12 -9.02
N TYR A 29 -1.76 1.35 -9.33
CA TYR A 29 -1.39 1.77 -10.66
C TYR A 29 0.08 2.17 -10.70
N ARG A 30 0.77 1.74 -11.75
CA ARG A 30 2.10 2.19 -12.12
C ARG A 30 1.96 3.34 -13.11
N ALA A 31 2.38 4.53 -12.70
CA ALA A 31 2.50 5.72 -13.51
C ALA A 31 3.95 5.82 -14.02
N ALA A 32 4.17 5.52 -15.30
CA ALA A 32 5.43 5.77 -15.98
C ALA A 32 5.44 7.21 -16.48
N LEU A 33 6.34 8.03 -15.93
CA LEU A 33 6.72 9.33 -16.47
C LEU A 33 8.07 9.16 -17.18
N ARG A 34 8.45 10.12 -18.03
CA ARG A 34 9.60 10.00 -18.95
C ARG A 34 10.86 9.37 -18.34
N ASP A 35 11.28 9.84 -17.17
CA ASP A 35 12.51 9.37 -16.51
C ASP A 35 12.26 8.70 -15.14
N GLN A 36 10.99 8.45 -14.79
CA GLN A 36 10.66 7.98 -13.44
C GLN A 36 9.36 7.17 -13.40
N VAL A 37 9.31 6.25 -12.45
CA VAL A 37 8.13 5.44 -12.16
C VAL A 37 7.56 5.87 -10.82
N HIS A 38 6.25 6.01 -10.77
CA HIS A 38 5.48 6.27 -9.55
C HIS A 38 4.40 5.22 -9.39
N TYR A 39 4.07 4.93 -8.15
CA TYR A 39 2.99 4.03 -7.79
C TYR A 39 1.93 4.81 -7.06
N THR A 40 0.68 4.61 -7.45
CA THR A 40 -0.45 5.36 -6.91
C THR A 40 -1.66 4.45 -6.73
N LEU A 41 -2.52 4.84 -5.80
CA LEU A 41 -3.86 4.27 -5.71
C LEU A 41 -4.81 4.98 -6.68
N SER A 42 -4.47 6.17 -7.16
CA SER A 42 -5.35 6.94 -8.03
C SER A 42 -5.34 6.43 -9.48
N PRO A 43 -6.50 6.11 -10.09
CA PRO A 43 -6.58 5.94 -11.54
C PRO A 43 -6.56 7.28 -12.28
N ASP A 44 -6.62 8.41 -11.58
CA ASP A 44 -6.60 9.74 -12.18
C ASP A 44 -5.21 10.08 -12.72
N ARG A 45 -5.19 10.49 -13.98
CA ARG A 45 -3.99 10.92 -14.70
C ARG A 45 -3.65 12.39 -14.43
N SER A 46 -4.61 13.19 -13.97
CA SER A 46 -4.46 14.63 -13.78
C SER A 46 -3.26 15.05 -12.91
N PRO A 47 -2.84 14.30 -11.86
CA PRO A 47 -1.69 14.68 -11.05
C PRO A 47 -0.34 14.50 -11.77
N TYR A 48 -0.31 13.83 -12.93
CA TYR A 48 0.91 13.44 -13.63
C TYR A 48 0.94 14.09 -15.04
N PRO A 49 1.35 15.36 -15.16
CA PRO A 49 1.34 16.08 -16.44
C PRO A 49 2.24 15.43 -17.51
N ASP A 50 3.33 14.78 -17.10
CA ASP A 50 4.29 14.09 -17.99
C ASP A 50 4.06 12.57 -18.09
N LEU A 51 2.83 12.12 -17.79
CA LEU A 51 2.49 10.72 -17.82
C LEU A 51 2.58 10.13 -19.23
N VAL A 52 3.43 9.12 -19.38
CA VAL A 52 3.56 8.31 -20.60
C VAL A 52 2.56 7.16 -20.57
N GLU A 53 2.48 6.47 -19.42
CA GLU A 53 1.62 5.31 -19.24
C GLU A 53 1.09 5.26 -17.80
N LEU A 54 -0.21 4.99 -17.65
CA LEU A 54 -0.80 4.59 -16.37
C LEU A 54 -1.41 3.21 -16.54
N LYS A 55 -0.91 2.23 -15.79
CA LYS A 55 -1.31 0.83 -15.91
C LYS A 55 -1.60 0.24 -14.54
N GLN A 56 -2.72 -0.47 -14.41
CA GLN A 56 -2.99 -1.26 -13.21
C GLN A 56 -1.97 -2.41 -13.11
N VAL A 57 -1.39 -2.60 -11.93
CA VAL A 57 -0.37 -3.63 -11.67
C VAL A 57 -0.76 -4.52 -10.50
N ARG A 58 -0.24 -5.74 -10.50
CA ARG A 58 -0.41 -6.72 -9.41
C ARG A 58 0.90 -7.12 -8.74
N SER A 59 2.02 -6.75 -9.34
CA SER A 59 3.37 -6.93 -8.81
C SER A 59 4.22 -5.75 -9.23
N ILE A 60 5.30 -5.51 -8.49
CA ILE A 60 6.34 -4.54 -8.85
C ILE A 60 7.32 -5.22 -9.81
N ALA A 61 7.76 -4.52 -10.86
CA ALA A 61 8.72 -5.10 -11.78
C ALA A 61 10.04 -5.39 -11.06
N ALA A 62 10.69 -6.52 -11.39
CA ALA A 62 11.93 -6.93 -10.70
C ALA A 62 13.07 -5.89 -10.80
N GLY A 63 13.06 -5.06 -11.84
CA GLY A 63 14.04 -3.98 -12.05
C GLY A 63 13.67 -2.64 -11.39
N ASP A 64 12.52 -2.53 -10.72
CA ASP A 64 12.18 -1.31 -9.99
C ASP A 64 12.98 -1.20 -8.69
N ARG A 65 13.14 0.03 -8.21
CA ARG A 65 14.04 0.33 -7.07
C ARG A 65 13.36 0.22 -5.70
N CYS A 66 12.04 0.30 -5.65
CA CYS A 66 11.30 0.45 -4.41
C CYS A 66 10.18 -0.59 -4.30
N SER A 67 9.97 -1.08 -3.09
CA SER A 67 8.76 -1.79 -2.70
C SER A 67 7.68 -0.79 -2.30
N VAL A 68 6.42 -1.21 -2.31
CA VAL A 68 5.30 -0.35 -1.91
C VAL A 68 4.48 -0.99 -0.80
N VAL A 69 3.95 -0.17 0.10
CA VAL A 69 3.10 -0.59 1.21
C VAL A 69 1.75 0.11 1.06
N VAL A 70 0.69 -0.67 0.94
CA VAL A 70 -0.70 -0.22 1.03
C VAL A 70 -1.23 -0.55 2.42
N ARG A 71 -1.47 0.47 3.22
CA ARG A 71 -1.98 0.32 4.59
C ARG A 71 -3.39 0.88 4.70
N ARG A 72 -4.28 0.11 5.32
CA ARG A 72 -5.64 0.55 5.67
C ARG A 72 -5.66 1.21 7.04
N HIS A 73 -6.44 2.28 7.15
CA HIS A 73 -6.65 3.10 8.35
C HIS A 73 -8.15 3.22 8.65
N GLN A 74 -8.50 3.29 9.93
CA GLN A 74 -9.90 3.38 10.36
C GLN A 74 -10.54 4.72 10.01
N SER A 75 -9.76 5.80 10.06
CA SER A 75 -10.23 7.15 9.77
C SER A 75 -9.22 7.94 8.94
N PHE A 76 -9.68 9.05 8.36
CA PHE A 76 -8.82 10.02 7.70
C PHE A 76 -7.75 10.54 8.65
N ASP A 77 -8.12 10.88 9.89
CA ASP A 77 -7.18 11.41 10.88
C ASP A 77 -6.05 10.42 11.20
N MET A 78 -6.36 9.12 11.30
CA MET A 78 -5.34 8.09 11.48
C MET A 78 -4.41 7.98 10.26
N ALA A 79 -4.98 7.96 9.05
CA ALA A 79 -4.18 7.94 7.82
C ALA A 79 -3.28 9.18 7.72
N HIS A 80 -3.81 10.35 8.06
CA HIS A 80 -3.08 11.61 8.03
C HIS A 80 -1.99 11.66 9.10
N ALA A 81 -2.28 11.26 10.34
CA ALA A 81 -1.30 11.17 11.41
C ALA A 81 -0.17 10.18 11.08
N TYR A 82 -0.51 9.04 10.47
CA TYR A 82 0.47 8.07 9.98
C TYR A 82 1.44 8.69 8.96
N LEU A 83 0.92 9.42 7.98
CA LEU A 83 1.75 10.11 6.98
C LEU A 83 2.63 11.21 7.61
N ILE A 84 2.09 11.98 8.57
CA ILE A 84 2.87 12.97 9.32
C ILE A 84 4.04 12.29 10.05
N GLY A 85 3.76 11.22 10.80
CA GLY A 85 4.80 10.49 11.55
C GLY A 85 5.92 9.95 10.65
N LEU A 86 5.58 9.43 9.47
CA LEU A 86 6.58 8.96 8.49
C LEU A 86 7.42 10.10 7.90
N LYS A 87 6.78 11.26 7.67
CA LYS A 87 7.46 12.46 7.17
C LYS A 87 8.46 12.98 8.22
N ASP A 88 8.05 13.06 9.47
CA ASP A 88 8.88 13.55 10.57
C ASP A 88 10.03 12.57 10.87
N GLY A 89 9.82 11.27 10.68
CA GLY A 89 10.85 10.24 10.83
C GLY A 89 11.82 10.12 9.65
N ASN A 90 11.66 10.89 8.57
CA ASN A 90 12.42 10.77 7.32
C ASN A 90 12.43 9.33 6.74
N GLN A 91 11.38 8.55 7.02
CA GLN A 91 11.29 7.12 6.66
C GLN A 91 10.57 6.88 5.33
N SER A 92 9.98 7.92 4.73
CA SER A 92 9.31 7.83 3.43
C SER A 92 10.14 8.48 2.34
N GLU A 93 10.55 7.71 1.33
CA GLU A 93 11.15 8.31 0.14
C GLU A 93 10.09 9.03 -0.72
N ARG A 94 8.84 8.53 -0.75
CA ARG A 94 7.69 9.12 -1.48
C ARG A 94 6.37 8.64 -0.86
N HIS A 95 5.43 9.55 -0.60
CA HIS A 95 4.06 9.24 -0.18
C HIS A 95 3.04 9.78 -1.18
N ASP A 96 2.00 9.00 -1.43
CA ASP A 96 0.89 9.38 -2.30
C ASP A 96 -0.38 9.64 -1.49
N THR A 97 -1.31 10.35 -2.14
CA THR A 97 -2.59 10.83 -1.60
C THR A 97 -3.38 9.77 -0.82
N ILE A 98 -4.09 10.16 0.26
CA ILE A 98 -5.00 9.27 1.00
C ILE A 98 -6.18 8.90 0.08
N CYS A 99 -6.32 7.61 -0.21
CA CYS A 99 -7.46 7.03 -0.92
C CYS A 99 -8.56 6.69 0.09
N GLN A 100 -9.83 7.04 -0.18
CA GLN A 100 -10.94 6.69 0.70
C GLN A 100 -11.98 5.85 -0.04
N THR A 101 -12.28 4.70 0.55
CA THR A 101 -13.38 3.81 0.14
C THR A 101 -14.43 3.76 1.26
N ASP A 102 -15.52 3.06 1.02
CA ASP A 102 -16.49 2.70 2.05
C ASP A 102 -15.90 1.78 3.14
N GLN A 103 -14.85 1.01 2.81
CA GLN A 103 -14.16 0.10 3.75
C GLN A 103 -13.04 0.78 4.57
N GLY A 104 -12.75 2.05 4.29
CA GLY A 104 -11.83 2.87 5.06
C GLY A 104 -10.88 3.71 4.21
N HIS A 105 -9.83 4.19 4.86
CA HIS A 105 -8.83 5.07 4.26
C HIS A 105 -7.55 4.28 4.01
N PHE A 106 -6.91 4.52 2.87
CA PHE A 106 -5.75 3.77 2.43
C PHE A 106 -4.63 4.73 2.07
N THR A 107 -3.43 4.40 2.53
CA THR A 107 -2.20 5.12 2.18
C THR A 107 -1.31 4.21 1.35
N LEU A 108 -0.61 4.78 0.37
CA LEU A 108 0.46 4.11 -0.35
C LEU A 108 1.80 4.79 -0.06
N LEU A 109 2.77 3.97 0.32
CA LEU A 109 4.12 4.38 0.64
C LEU A 109 5.12 3.64 -0.24
N GLY A 110 6.10 4.35 -0.80
CA GLY A 110 7.31 3.74 -1.36
C GLY A 110 8.40 3.60 -0.29
N ARG A 111 9.08 2.45 -0.27
CA ARG A 111 10.28 2.21 0.56
C ARG A 111 11.35 1.43 -0.19
N ALA A 112 12.59 1.53 0.27
CA ALA A 112 13.68 0.71 -0.24
C ALA A 112 13.36 -0.78 -0.08
N THR A 113 13.67 -1.56 -1.12
CA THR A 113 13.58 -3.02 -1.09
C THR A 113 14.70 -3.59 -0.22
N LYS A 114 14.38 -4.45 0.74
CA LYS A 114 15.39 -5.06 1.60
C LYS A 114 16.18 -6.15 0.86
N PRO A 115 17.46 -6.37 1.22
CA PRO A 115 18.23 -7.50 0.69
C PRO A 115 17.63 -8.88 1.03
N SER A 116 16.89 -8.99 2.13
CA SER A 116 16.22 -10.23 2.54
C SER A 116 14.95 -10.54 1.75
N TRP A 117 14.44 -9.57 0.98
CA TRP A 117 13.26 -9.77 0.14
C TRP A 117 13.68 -10.33 -1.23
N PRO A 118 12.87 -11.22 -1.83
CA PRO A 118 13.21 -11.86 -3.09
C PRO A 118 13.24 -10.90 -4.29
N SER A 119 12.56 -9.76 -4.17
CA SER A 119 12.40 -8.72 -5.20
C SER A 119 11.75 -7.50 -4.54
N PRO A 120 11.62 -6.36 -5.24
CA PRO A 120 10.65 -5.35 -4.86
C PRO A 120 9.25 -5.95 -4.70
N MET A 121 8.57 -5.62 -3.61
CA MET A 121 7.29 -6.23 -3.24
C MET A 121 6.16 -5.21 -3.09
N ILE A 122 4.93 -5.70 -3.14
CA ILE A 122 3.74 -4.99 -2.66
C ILE A 122 3.35 -5.60 -1.32
N PHE A 123 3.17 -4.76 -0.31
CA PHE A 123 2.66 -5.16 1.01
C PHE A 123 1.26 -4.59 1.20
N TYR A 124 0.33 -5.42 1.68
CA TYR A 124 -1.02 -5.05 2.06
C TYR A 124 -1.17 -5.25 3.56
N VAL A 125 -1.53 -4.19 4.27
CA VAL A 125 -1.53 -4.19 5.74
C VAL A 125 -2.85 -3.65 6.29
N VAL A 126 -3.43 -4.38 7.23
CA VAL A 126 -4.57 -3.92 8.03
C VAL A 126 -4.35 -4.22 9.49
N ASP A 127 -4.50 -3.20 10.33
CA ASP A 127 -4.61 -3.40 11.77
C ASP A 127 -6.09 -3.66 12.15
N PHE A 128 -6.32 -4.62 13.04
CA PHE A 128 -7.63 -4.89 13.61
C PHE A 128 -7.60 -4.91 15.15
N PRO A 129 -8.69 -4.48 15.80
CA PRO A 129 -8.77 -4.54 17.25
C PRO A 129 -8.67 -6.00 17.74
N GLY A 130 -7.81 -6.23 18.73
CA GLY A 130 -7.70 -7.52 19.40
C GLY A 130 -9.00 -7.89 20.11
N GLY A 131 -9.36 -9.17 20.08
CA GLY A 131 -10.62 -9.68 20.65
C GLY A 131 -10.67 -9.81 22.17
N THR A 132 -9.61 -9.44 22.90
CA THR A 132 -9.49 -9.62 24.36
C THR A 132 -8.99 -8.36 25.08
N PRO A 133 -9.37 -8.14 26.36
CA PRO A 133 -9.45 -6.79 26.93
C PRO A 133 -8.12 -6.15 27.34
N LEU A 134 -6.97 -6.79 27.12
CA LEU A 134 -5.69 -6.35 27.70
C LEU A 134 -4.51 -6.62 26.74
N PHE A 135 -4.44 -5.91 25.61
CA PHE A 135 -3.30 -5.90 24.67
C PHE A 135 -3.23 -7.08 23.69
N GLU A 136 -3.60 -6.79 22.44
CA GLU A 136 -2.76 -6.98 21.25
C GLU A 136 -3.62 -6.60 20.03
N SER A 137 -3.35 -5.45 19.42
CA SER A 137 -3.87 -5.16 18.08
C SER A 137 -3.33 -6.20 17.12
N GLY A 138 -4.20 -6.93 16.44
CA GLY A 138 -3.78 -7.87 15.41
C GLY A 138 -3.37 -7.13 14.15
N CYS A 139 -2.30 -7.57 13.50
CA CYS A 139 -1.89 -7.09 12.18
C CYS A 139 -2.13 -8.20 11.17
N TRP A 140 -2.92 -7.90 10.14
CA TRP A 140 -2.99 -8.74 8.94
C TRP A 140 -2.04 -8.15 7.90
N GLU A 141 -1.09 -8.96 7.45
CA GLU A 141 -0.14 -8.61 6.39
C GLU A 141 -0.16 -9.67 5.31
N ARG A 142 -0.19 -9.23 4.05
CA ARG A 142 0.03 -10.08 2.90
C ARG A 142 0.90 -9.37 1.88
N SER A 143 1.82 -10.10 1.23
CA SER A 143 2.73 -9.50 0.26
C SER A 143 2.86 -10.28 -1.05
N ILE A 144 3.23 -9.56 -2.11
CA ILE A 144 3.37 -10.08 -3.48
C ILE A 144 4.74 -9.67 -4.04
N SER A 145 5.51 -10.64 -4.54
CA SER A 145 6.79 -10.42 -5.25
C SER A 145 6.60 -10.11 -6.72
N ALA A 146 7.70 -9.79 -7.42
CA ALA A 146 7.69 -9.44 -8.84
C ALA A 146 7.10 -10.51 -9.77
N ASP A 147 7.30 -11.79 -9.45
CA ASP A 147 6.76 -12.96 -10.16
C ASP A 147 5.28 -13.25 -9.85
N GLY A 148 4.65 -12.47 -8.96
CA GLY A 148 3.26 -12.64 -8.55
C GLY A 148 3.05 -13.68 -7.44
N ARG A 149 4.13 -14.21 -6.84
CA ARG A 149 4.03 -15.15 -5.71
C ARG A 149 3.59 -14.44 -4.44
N TRP A 150 2.71 -15.11 -3.69
CA TRP A 150 2.19 -14.65 -2.40
C TRP A 150 3.07 -15.07 -1.23
N TYR A 151 3.20 -14.17 -0.25
CA TYR A 151 3.86 -14.41 1.03
C TYR A 151 2.94 -13.94 2.17
N GLU A 152 2.87 -14.76 3.23
CA GLU A 152 2.10 -14.47 4.44
C GLU A 152 2.97 -13.70 5.46
N ALA A 153 2.34 -13.23 6.54
CA ALA A 153 2.85 -12.28 7.54
C ALA A 153 4.29 -12.50 8.06
N GLY A 154 4.95 -11.40 8.43
CA GLY A 154 6.27 -11.39 9.08
C GLY A 154 7.41 -10.81 8.22
N MET A 155 7.10 -10.29 7.03
CA MET A 155 8.12 -9.68 6.15
C MET A 155 8.37 -8.20 6.49
N LEU A 156 7.37 -7.49 7.04
CA LEU A 156 7.57 -6.17 7.65
C LEU A 156 8.22 -6.27 9.03
N ASP A 157 7.82 -7.22 9.87
CA ASP A 157 8.36 -7.38 11.24
C ASP A 157 9.86 -7.68 11.29
N ALA A 158 10.44 -8.12 10.17
CA ALA A 158 11.89 -8.21 10.00
C ALA A 158 12.60 -6.84 10.15
N ASP A 159 11.87 -5.72 10.21
CA ASP A 159 12.39 -4.38 10.58
C ASP A 159 12.56 -4.16 12.09
N LEU A 160 11.92 -4.96 12.95
CA LEU A 160 11.82 -4.69 14.39
C LEU A 160 12.71 -5.60 15.25
N LYS A 161 13.51 -6.47 14.64
CA LYS A 161 14.39 -7.45 15.33
C LYS A 161 15.88 -7.17 15.18
N GLU A 162 16.27 -5.94 14.86
CA GLU A 162 17.67 -5.50 14.92
C GLU A 162 17.95 -4.71 16.20
#